data_AF-A0A7W1SXW2-F1
#
_entry.id   AF-A0A7W1SXW2-F1
#
_cell.length_a   1.000
_cell.length_b   1.000
_cell.length_c   1.000
_cell.angle_alpha   90.00
_cell.angle_beta   90.00
_cell.angle_gamma   90.00
#
_symmetry.space_group_name_H-M   'P 1'
#
loop_
_entity.id
_entity.type
_entity.pdbx_description
1 polymer ?
#
loop_
_entity_poly.entity_id
_entity_poly.type
_entity_poly.pdbx_seq_one_letter_code
_entity_poly.pdbx_strand_id
1 'polypeptide(L)'
;MPAVRGGQTSLPLRDLAPRVWQPLPAFAKVRHLLPRPAQPEVEDLAWQRDDVAGSLDLPAVGTSFDGMGQGFVGPNGLFNIQFDPPDTNIAVGRHQIVEMVNTAVAVYDKQLMRWTAGPIDLHDVWTNDFPDCRLDDGDPIVLYDRLADRWILSQLGGFNFGSECVAVSQTSDATGSYYLYEFKPAASTDYPKLSVWPDAYYLTTNEFTNNERYLGAGVCALDRKSMLRGAAAISICFNTSTDFDTVLTAGIEGSLLPPPGSPNYAFALDNNTHAGLAEWLFHVDFAHPDNSSFTGPINVPVAGFNPVCRFTFDCVPQKGTLQRIDALGNLLMFHLAYRNFGSYESLTAVHTVAVTDHGTRRTGERWYEIRNPGASPLVYQQGTWAPSAQWRFMASLDQDKQGNIAMGYSVSSSTEVPGIRYSGRRVTDPLNLLEREIAVTAGAGFHNDDRWGDYSSMVIDPFDDCTFWYANEYQTQNGALTWHTRIASIRFPSCH
;
A
#
# COMPACT_ATOMS: atom_id res chain seq x y z
N MET A 1 1.38 8.01 23.50
CA MET A 1 0.00 8.26 23.96
C MET A 1 -0.71 6.93 24.15
N PRO A 2 -1.49 6.71 25.22
CA PRO A 2 -2.30 5.49 25.32
C PRO A 2 -3.34 5.44 24.19
N ALA A 3 -3.73 4.23 23.79
CA ALA A 3 -4.95 4.06 23.01
C ALA A 3 -6.13 4.64 23.81
N VAL A 4 -7.02 5.38 23.13
CA VAL A 4 -8.21 5.95 23.77
C VAL A 4 -9.12 4.83 24.24
N ARG A 5 -9.18 3.73 23.48
CA ARG A 5 -9.87 2.48 23.80
C ARG A 5 -9.03 1.32 23.27
N GLY A 6 -9.00 0.21 23.99
CA GLY A 6 -8.13 -0.91 23.63
C GLY A 6 -8.39 -2.19 24.40
N GLY A 7 -8.39 -3.31 23.68
CA GLY A 7 -8.45 -4.67 24.24
C GLY A 7 -9.84 -5.31 24.27
N GLN A 8 -10.90 -4.56 23.93
CA GLN A 8 -12.22 -5.13 23.70
C GLN A 8 -12.22 -6.11 22.52
N THR A 9 -13.15 -7.05 22.52
CA THR A 9 -13.24 -8.11 21.52
C THR A 9 -14.43 -7.89 20.59
N SER A 10 -14.21 -7.98 19.28
CA SER A 10 -15.27 -8.00 18.27
C SER A 10 -16.03 -9.34 18.27
N LEU A 11 -17.21 -9.36 17.69
CA LEU A 11 -17.77 -10.63 17.20
C LEU A 11 -16.83 -11.25 16.15
N PRO A 12 -16.82 -12.57 15.98
CA PRO A 12 -16.12 -13.19 14.87
C PRO A 12 -16.61 -12.61 13.54
N LEU A 13 -15.70 -12.31 12.61
CA LEU A 13 -16.08 -11.74 11.31
C LEU A 13 -17.11 -12.60 10.58
N ARG A 14 -16.98 -13.93 10.65
CA ARG A 14 -17.95 -14.87 10.04
C ARG A 14 -19.37 -14.75 10.60
N ASP A 15 -19.51 -14.27 11.83
CA ASP A 15 -20.78 -14.20 12.55
C ASP A 15 -21.45 -12.82 12.41
N LEU A 16 -20.78 -11.86 11.77
CA LEU A 16 -21.37 -10.55 11.47
C LEU A 16 -22.51 -10.74 10.47
N ALA A 17 -23.71 -10.29 10.86
CA ALA A 17 -24.92 -10.52 10.10
C ALA A 17 -24.84 -9.85 8.71
N PRO A 18 -25.38 -10.50 7.66
CA PRO A 18 -25.55 -9.85 6.38
C PRO A 18 -26.38 -8.57 6.53
N ARG A 19 -25.82 -7.43 6.16
CA ARG A 19 -26.57 -6.18 6.19
C ARG A 19 -27.53 -6.09 5.02
N VAL A 20 -28.70 -5.52 5.28
CA VAL A 20 -29.51 -4.90 4.23
C VAL A 20 -28.84 -3.57 3.92
N TRP A 21 -28.19 -3.50 2.76
CA TRP A 21 -27.45 -2.32 2.34
C TRP A 21 -28.30 -1.05 2.42
N GLN A 22 -27.75 -0.01 3.04
CA GLN A 22 -28.31 1.33 3.05
C GLN A 22 -27.31 2.29 2.43
N PRO A 23 -27.75 3.26 1.60
CA PRO A 23 -26.87 4.29 1.08
C PRO A 23 -26.22 5.04 2.25
N LEU A 24 -24.89 5.03 2.32
CA LEU A 24 -24.17 5.92 3.23
C LEU A 24 -24.21 7.36 2.67
N PRO A 25 -24.16 8.39 3.53
CA PRO A 25 -23.99 9.76 3.05
C PRO A 25 -22.70 9.85 2.24
N ALA A 26 -22.78 10.45 1.06
CA ALA A 26 -21.58 10.72 0.27
C ALA A 26 -20.64 11.65 1.07
N PHE A 27 -19.42 11.19 1.35
CA PHE A 27 -18.34 12.02 1.84
C PHE A 27 -17.28 12.11 0.75
N ALA A 28 -16.94 13.33 0.35
CA ALA A 28 -15.85 13.59 -0.57
C ALA A 28 -14.60 13.86 0.26
N LYS A 29 -13.61 12.98 0.16
CA LYS A 29 -12.31 13.18 0.79
C LYS A 29 -11.62 14.40 0.16
N VAL A 30 -11.16 15.32 1.01
CA VAL A 30 -10.45 16.52 0.54
C VAL A 30 -9.06 16.11 0.08
N ARG A 31 -8.67 16.49 -1.14
CA ARG A 31 -7.29 16.29 -1.61
C ARG A 31 -6.39 17.38 -1.08
N HIS A 32 -5.30 16.98 -0.43
CA HIS A 32 -4.31 17.92 0.07
C HIS A 32 -3.17 18.11 -0.94
N LEU A 33 -3.19 19.23 -1.68
CA LEU A 33 -2.02 19.68 -2.45
C LEU A 33 -0.99 20.27 -1.50
N LEU A 34 0.13 19.57 -1.35
CA LEU A 34 1.23 20.11 -0.56
C LEU A 34 2.03 21.11 -1.42
N PRO A 35 2.19 22.37 -0.97
CA PRO A 35 2.89 23.38 -1.74
C PRO A 35 4.37 23.03 -1.84
N ARG A 36 4.81 22.60 -3.03
CA ARG A 36 6.20 22.26 -3.32
C ARG A 36 6.83 23.29 -4.27
N PRO A 37 8.13 23.61 -4.11
CA PRO A 37 8.85 24.39 -5.11
C PRO A 37 8.76 23.72 -6.48
N ALA A 38 8.58 24.53 -7.53
CA ALA A 38 8.78 24.05 -8.89
C ALA A 38 10.28 23.77 -9.08
N GLN A 39 10.61 22.59 -9.59
CA GLN A 39 11.97 22.26 -10.01
C GLN A 39 12.06 22.28 -11.53
N PRO A 40 13.21 22.66 -12.11
CA PRO A 40 13.45 22.49 -13.54
C PRO A 40 13.26 21.03 -13.94
N GLU A 41 12.75 20.79 -15.15
CA GLU A 41 12.67 19.42 -15.66
C GLU A 41 14.07 18.85 -15.90
N VAL A 42 14.23 17.58 -15.54
CA VAL A 42 15.48 16.83 -15.72
C VAL A 42 15.26 15.65 -16.66
N GLU A 43 16.30 15.25 -17.40
CA GLU A 43 16.24 13.98 -18.14
C GLU A 43 16.24 12.81 -17.16
N ASP A 44 15.33 11.86 -17.35
CA ASP A 44 15.29 10.63 -16.54
C ASP A 44 16.36 9.65 -17.05
N LEU A 45 17.51 9.65 -16.39
CA LEU A 45 18.64 8.77 -16.70
C LEU A 45 18.42 7.31 -16.28
N ALA A 46 17.37 7.01 -15.50
CA ALA A 46 16.99 5.65 -15.13
C ALA A 46 15.93 5.06 -16.06
N TRP A 47 15.48 5.82 -17.07
CA TRP A 47 14.42 5.38 -17.96
C TRP A 47 14.82 4.20 -18.85
N GLN A 48 14.15 3.07 -18.63
CA GLN A 48 14.19 1.90 -19.49
C GLN A 48 13.19 2.09 -20.64
N ARG A 49 13.74 2.38 -21.83
CA ARG A 49 12.97 2.70 -23.05
C ARG A 49 12.45 1.47 -23.79
N ASP A 50 13.14 0.35 -23.66
CA ASP A 50 12.86 -0.89 -24.37
C ASP A 50 12.79 -2.07 -23.40
N ASP A 51 11.94 -3.04 -23.75
CA ASP A 51 11.97 -4.36 -23.12
C ASP A 51 13.32 -5.04 -23.44
N VAL A 52 13.92 -5.73 -22.47
CA VAL A 52 15.15 -6.50 -22.73
C VAL A 52 14.83 -7.65 -23.68
N ALA A 53 15.28 -7.55 -24.94
CA ALA A 53 15.18 -8.62 -25.92
C ALA A 53 16.23 -9.72 -25.63
N GLY A 54 15.95 -10.62 -24.69
CA GLY A 54 16.79 -11.80 -24.42
C GLY A 54 16.31 -12.68 -23.26
N SER A 55 16.13 -13.99 -23.52
CA SER A 55 15.89 -15.08 -22.55
C SER A 55 14.96 -14.76 -21.38
N LEU A 56 13.68 -14.61 -21.72
CA LEU A 56 12.58 -14.21 -20.86
C LEU A 56 12.07 -15.38 -20.01
N ASP A 57 12.09 -15.23 -18.68
CA ASP A 57 11.57 -16.20 -17.72
C ASP A 57 10.68 -15.53 -16.67
N LEU A 58 10.19 -14.31 -16.94
CA LEU A 58 9.06 -13.77 -16.21
C LEU A 58 7.93 -14.80 -16.22
N PRO A 59 7.50 -15.29 -15.05
CA PRO A 59 6.47 -16.31 -14.96
C PRO A 59 5.17 -15.77 -15.54
N ALA A 60 4.36 -16.65 -16.13
CA ALA A 60 2.98 -16.33 -16.42
C ALA A 60 2.21 -16.08 -15.11
N VAL A 61 1.06 -15.40 -15.21
CA VAL A 61 0.10 -15.32 -14.12
C VAL A 61 -0.26 -16.74 -13.70
N GLY A 62 -0.11 -17.04 -12.42
CA GLY A 62 -0.55 -18.30 -11.83
C GLY A 62 -2.06 -18.31 -11.67
N THR A 63 -2.52 -18.45 -10.43
CA THR A 63 -3.92 -18.35 -10.09
C THR A 63 -4.41 -16.90 -10.22
N SER A 64 -5.61 -16.69 -10.73
CA SER A 64 -6.23 -15.37 -10.80
C SER A 64 -7.76 -15.46 -10.72
N PHE A 65 -8.36 -14.62 -9.89
CA PHE A 65 -9.78 -14.64 -9.58
C PHE A 65 -10.26 -13.22 -9.22
N ASP A 66 -11.57 -13.01 -9.29
CA ASP A 66 -12.18 -11.72 -8.95
C ASP A 66 -12.17 -11.54 -7.43
N GLY A 67 -11.76 -10.35 -6.98
CA GLY A 67 -11.92 -9.92 -5.59
C GLY A 67 -13.26 -9.20 -5.39
N MET A 68 -13.29 -8.24 -4.47
CA MET A 68 -14.47 -7.39 -4.23
C MET A 68 -14.73 -6.42 -5.39
N GLY A 69 -15.99 -6.05 -5.59
CA GLY A 69 -16.42 -5.18 -6.68
C GLY A 69 -17.93 -5.09 -6.79
N GLN A 70 -18.43 -4.34 -7.77
CA GLN A 70 -19.86 -4.07 -7.90
C GLN A 70 -20.67 -5.37 -8.00
N GLY A 71 -21.59 -5.56 -7.06
CA GLY A 71 -22.46 -6.74 -7.03
C GLY A 71 -21.79 -8.01 -6.51
N PHE A 72 -20.66 -7.91 -5.80
CA PHE A 72 -20.05 -9.06 -5.13
C PHE A 72 -21.03 -9.68 -4.11
N VAL A 73 -21.17 -11.01 -4.14
CA VAL A 73 -22.07 -11.76 -3.24
C VAL A 73 -21.28 -12.81 -2.47
N GLY A 74 -21.06 -12.53 -1.18
CA GLY A 74 -20.39 -13.44 -0.25
C GLY A 74 -21.32 -14.00 0.82
N PRO A 75 -20.81 -14.74 1.82
CA PRO A 75 -21.62 -15.35 2.86
C PRO A 75 -22.27 -14.30 3.77
N ASN A 76 -21.65 -13.11 3.84
CA ASN A 76 -22.15 -11.95 4.58
C ASN A 76 -23.00 -10.99 3.72
N GLY A 77 -23.46 -11.43 2.54
CA GLY A 77 -24.46 -10.72 1.74
C GLY A 77 -23.93 -10.09 0.45
N LEU A 78 -24.66 -9.07 -0.02
CA LEU A 78 -24.38 -8.34 -1.26
C LEU A 78 -23.58 -7.07 -0.96
N PHE A 79 -22.49 -6.87 -1.68
CA PHE A 79 -21.75 -5.62 -1.72
C PHE A 79 -22.21 -4.77 -2.91
N ASN A 80 -22.52 -3.51 -2.65
CA ASN A 80 -22.66 -2.49 -3.68
C ASN A 80 -21.70 -1.36 -3.37
N ILE A 81 -21.00 -0.91 -4.39
CA ILE A 81 -20.06 0.19 -4.31
C ILE A 81 -20.81 1.47 -3.98
N GLN A 82 -20.27 2.23 -3.04
CA GLN A 82 -20.79 3.53 -2.62
C GLN A 82 -19.81 4.67 -2.89
N PHE A 83 -18.52 4.33 -2.99
CA PHE A 83 -17.44 5.29 -3.10
C PHE A 83 -16.45 4.82 -4.15
N ASP A 84 -15.96 5.79 -4.91
CA ASP A 84 -14.73 5.69 -5.66
C ASP A 84 -13.67 6.47 -4.87
N PRO A 85 -12.45 5.95 -4.70
CA PRO A 85 -11.91 4.68 -5.22
C PRO A 85 -12.04 3.49 -4.23
N PRO A 86 -11.65 2.25 -4.62
CA PRO A 86 -11.59 1.12 -3.70
C PRO A 86 -10.38 1.12 -2.75
N ASP A 87 -9.24 1.70 -3.15
CA ASP A 87 -7.97 1.63 -2.40
C ASP A 87 -7.58 0.20 -2.04
N THR A 88 -7.36 -0.60 -3.08
CA THR A 88 -7.25 -2.07 -3.00
C THR A 88 -6.04 -2.51 -2.16
N ASN A 89 -6.30 -3.22 -1.06
CA ASN A 89 -5.27 -3.80 -0.22
C ASN A 89 -5.49 -5.29 0.09
N ILE A 90 -4.43 -6.09 0.08
CA ILE A 90 -4.47 -7.49 0.48
C ILE A 90 -3.36 -7.85 1.46
N ALA A 91 -3.62 -8.88 2.27
CA ALA A 91 -2.57 -9.63 2.95
C ALA A 91 -2.80 -11.13 2.81
N VAL A 92 -1.71 -11.88 2.87
CA VAL A 92 -1.73 -13.34 2.68
C VAL A 92 -1.17 -14.03 3.91
N GLY A 93 -1.97 -14.96 4.44
CA GLY A 93 -1.57 -15.85 5.52
C GLY A 93 -1.30 -17.26 5.00
N ARG A 94 -1.19 -18.21 5.92
CA ARG A 94 -0.91 -19.61 5.58
C ARG A 94 -1.99 -20.24 4.71
N HIS A 95 -3.26 -19.94 4.99
CA HIS A 95 -4.42 -20.58 4.35
C HIS A 95 -5.45 -19.58 3.79
N GLN A 96 -5.35 -18.31 4.13
CA GLN A 96 -6.34 -17.29 3.77
C GLN A 96 -5.65 -16.12 3.06
N ILE A 97 -6.41 -15.45 2.21
CA ILE A 97 -6.12 -14.11 1.69
C ILE A 97 -7.19 -13.20 2.28
N VAL A 98 -6.81 -12.06 2.84
CA VAL A 98 -7.77 -11.04 3.26
C VAL A 98 -7.61 -9.86 2.32
N GLU A 99 -8.72 -9.36 1.82
CA GLU A 99 -8.81 -8.17 0.99
C GLU A 99 -9.60 -7.12 1.73
N MET A 100 -9.10 -5.88 1.72
CA MET A 100 -9.83 -4.70 2.13
C MET A 100 -9.93 -3.72 0.96
N VAL A 101 -11.09 -3.09 0.88
CA VAL A 101 -11.40 -1.90 0.08
C VAL A 101 -12.02 -0.86 1.01
N ASN A 102 -12.10 0.40 0.60
CA ASN A 102 -12.42 1.54 1.46
C ASN A 102 -13.58 1.34 2.46
N THR A 103 -14.58 0.54 2.10
CA THR A 103 -15.74 0.29 2.97
C THR A 103 -15.92 -1.16 3.39
N ALA A 104 -15.12 -2.12 2.89
CA ALA A 104 -15.39 -3.52 3.17
C ALA A 104 -14.14 -4.39 3.29
N VAL A 105 -14.30 -5.51 4.00
CA VAL A 105 -13.33 -6.61 4.11
C VAL A 105 -13.95 -7.92 3.63
N ALA A 106 -13.16 -8.72 2.92
CA ALA A 106 -13.50 -10.09 2.55
C ALA A 106 -12.33 -11.05 2.83
N VAL A 107 -12.66 -12.30 3.17
CA VAL A 107 -11.67 -13.34 3.49
C VAL A 107 -11.84 -14.50 2.52
N TYR A 108 -10.78 -14.87 1.81
CA TYR A 108 -10.74 -15.93 0.83
C TYR A 108 -9.93 -17.12 1.33
N ASP A 109 -10.36 -18.32 1.00
CA ASP A 109 -9.55 -19.52 1.11
C ASP A 109 -8.54 -19.56 -0.04
N LYS A 110 -7.25 -19.69 0.30
CA LYS A 110 -6.13 -19.64 -0.65
C LYS A 110 -6.01 -20.89 -1.52
N GLN A 111 -6.64 -22.01 -1.15
CA GLN A 111 -6.63 -23.23 -1.97
C GLN A 111 -7.84 -23.28 -2.90
N LEU A 112 -9.02 -22.89 -2.39
CA LEU A 112 -10.28 -22.91 -3.13
C LEU A 112 -10.45 -21.67 -4.02
N MET A 113 -9.70 -20.60 -3.75
CA MET A 113 -9.82 -19.31 -4.43
C MET A 113 -11.23 -18.76 -4.35
N ARG A 114 -11.84 -18.89 -3.17
CA ARG A 114 -13.23 -18.50 -2.90
C ARG A 114 -13.33 -17.86 -1.53
N TRP A 115 -14.20 -16.87 -1.45
CA TRP A 115 -14.54 -16.23 -0.19
C TRP A 115 -15.11 -17.24 0.82
N THR A 116 -14.79 -17.02 2.08
CA THR A 116 -15.22 -17.76 3.26
C THR A 116 -15.91 -16.86 4.28
N ALA A 117 -15.62 -15.56 4.23
CA ALA A 117 -16.36 -14.48 4.86
C ALA A 117 -16.28 -13.22 3.98
N GLY A 118 -17.12 -12.24 4.24
CA GLY A 118 -17.24 -11.03 3.43
C GLY A 118 -18.48 -11.07 2.52
N PRO A 119 -18.87 -9.93 1.94
CA PRO A 119 -18.36 -8.60 2.26
C PRO A 119 -18.83 -8.19 3.66
N ILE A 120 -17.94 -7.61 4.46
CA ILE A 120 -18.25 -7.08 5.78
C ILE A 120 -17.88 -5.61 5.77
N ASP A 121 -18.83 -4.73 6.10
CA ASP A 121 -18.57 -3.30 6.21
C ASP A 121 -17.53 -3.06 7.32
N LEU A 122 -16.50 -2.24 7.05
CA LEU A 122 -15.37 -2.05 7.97
C LEU A 122 -15.85 -1.53 9.34
N HIS A 123 -16.83 -0.65 9.36
CA HIS A 123 -17.42 -0.13 10.59
C HIS A 123 -18.02 -1.19 11.52
N ASP A 124 -18.38 -2.38 11.00
CA ASP A 124 -19.08 -3.41 11.76
C ASP A 124 -18.07 -4.38 12.41
N VAL A 125 -16.78 -4.27 12.05
CA VAL A 125 -15.68 -4.87 12.81
C VAL A 125 -15.60 -4.28 14.22
N TRP A 126 -15.89 -2.98 14.37
CA TRP A 126 -15.85 -2.29 15.67
C TRP A 126 -17.21 -2.29 16.40
N THR A 127 -17.17 -2.42 17.73
CA THR A 127 -18.37 -2.37 18.58
C THR A 127 -18.82 -0.93 18.86
N ASN A 128 -20.05 -0.75 19.35
CA ASN A 128 -20.58 0.59 19.72
C ASN A 128 -19.73 1.35 20.74
N ASP A 129 -18.85 0.65 21.46
CA ASP A 129 -17.85 1.29 22.32
C ASP A 129 -16.81 2.09 21.53
N PHE A 130 -16.73 2.02 20.21
CA PHE A 130 -15.76 2.74 19.37
C PHE A 130 -16.48 3.60 18.33
N PRO A 131 -17.15 4.69 18.74
CA PRO A 131 -18.02 5.45 17.85
C PRO A 131 -17.30 6.05 16.64
N ASP A 132 -16.05 6.49 16.80
CA ASP A 132 -15.25 7.06 15.70
C ASP A 132 -14.84 5.97 14.70
N CYS A 133 -14.58 4.73 15.16
CA CYS A 133 -14.27 3.59 14.30
C CYS A 133 -15.49 2.91 13.67
N ARG A 134 -16.69 3.44 13.91
CA ARG A 134 -17.95 2.98 13.32
C ARG A 134 -18.42 3.87 12.17
N LEU A 135 -17.48 4.61 11.59
CA LEU A 135 -17.64 5.40 10.39
C LEU A 135 -16.70 4.78 9.34
N ASP A 136 -17.21 4.47 8.15
CA ASP A 136 -16.39 3.96 7.05
C ASP A 136 -15.70 5.15 6.37
N ASP A 137 -14.59 5.61 6.96
CA ASP A 137 -13.87 6.80 6.52
C ASP A 137 -12.70 6.49 5.56
N GLY A 138 -12.45 5.21 5.29
CA GLY A 138 -11.53 4.75 4.24
C GLY A 138 -10.07 4.55 4.68
N ASP A 139 -9.19 4.53 3.66
CA ASP A 139 -7.76 4.21 3.73
C ASP A 139 -7.42 2.91 4.48
N PRO A 140 -8.04 1.77 4.12
CA PRO A 140 -7.85 0.55 4.85
C PRO A 140 -6.48 -0.08 4.60
N ILE A 141 -5.91 -0.66 5.66
CA ILE A 141 -4.72 -1.51 5.55
C ILE A 141 -5.00 -2.83 6.26
N VAL A 142 -4.81 -3.93 5.54
CA VAL A 142 -4.70 -5.28 6.09
C VAL A 142 -3.26 -5.77 6.01
N LEU A 143 -2.78 -6.37 7.09
CA LEU A 143 -1.48 -7.03 7.16
C LEU A 143 -1.61 -8.41 7.80
N TYR A 144 -0.68 -9.30 7.46
CA TYR A 144 -0.45 -10.54 8.18
C TYR A 144 0.87 -10.46 8.94
N ASP A 145 0.78 -10.35 10.27
CA ASP A 145 1.91 -10.48 11.18
C ASP A 145 2.32 -11.94 11.27
N ARG A 146 3.21 -12.33 10.35
CA ARG A 146 3.80 -13.67 10.25
C ARG A 146 4.62 -14.07 11.48
N LEU A 147 5.02 -13.12 12.32
CA LEU A 147 5.79 -13.39 13.54
C LEU A 147 4.90 -13.89 14.68
N ALA A 148 3.60 -13.57 14.64
CA ALA A 148 2.62 -14.02 15.64
C ALA A 148 1.48 -14.86 15.04
N ASP A 149 1.47 -15.09 13.72
CA ASP A 149 0.34 -15.64 12.98
C ASP A 149 -0.96 -14.90 13.30
N ARG A 150 -0.99 -13.58 13.03
CA ARG A 150 -2.13 -12.70 13.27
C ARG A 150 -2.42 -11.78 12.09
N TRP A 151 -3.70 -11.55 11.85
CA TRP A 151 -4.24 -10.52 10.99
C TRP A 151 -4.37 -9.19 11.72
N ILE A 152 -4.05 -8.10 11.02
CA ILE A 152 -4.20 -6.73 11.47
C ILE A 152 -5.02 -6.01 10.42
N LEU A 153 -6.10 -5.36 10.85
CA LEU A 153 -6.95 -4.51 10.00
C LEU A 153 -6.86 -3.09 10.57
N SER A 154 -6.78 -2.09 9.71
CA SER A 154 -6.92 -0.70 10.12
C SER A 154 -7.76 0.10 9.14
N GLN A 155 -8.36 1.17 9.66
CA GLN A 155 -9.04 2.20 8.87
C GLN A 155 -8.92 3.55 9.58
N LEU A 156 -9.13 4.62 8.83
CA LEU A 156 -9.43 5.93 9.41
C LEU A 156 -10.78 5.88 10.14
N GLY A 157 -10.92 6.69 11.19
CA GLY A 157 -12.18 6.87 11.89
C GLY A 157 -12.40 8.29 12.39
N GLY A 158 -13.66 8.70 12.39
CA GLY A 158 -14.14 9.96 12.97
C GLY A 158 -14.27 11.09 11.95
N PHE A 159 -15.44 11.75 11.92
CA PHE A 159 -15.61 13.02 11.22
C PHE A 159 -14.64 14.09 11.79
N ASN A 160 -13.85 14.72 10.91
CA ASN A 160 -12.68 15.59 11.19
C ASN A 160 -11.36 14.86 11.49
N PHE A 161 -11.26 13.57 11.11
CA PHE A 161 -9.99 12.86 10.89
C PHE A 161 -9.12 12.68 12.13
N GLY A 162 -9.68 12.19 13.24
CA GLY A 162 -8.94 12.16 14.50
C GLY A 162 -8.45 10.79 14.94
N SER A 163 -9.07 9.70 14.48
CA SER A 163 -8.88 8.37 15.06
C SER A 163 -8.32 7.38 14.04
N GLU A 164 -7.34 6.62 14.50
CA GLU A 164 -6.67 5.55 13.80
C GLU A 164 -7.12 4.24 14.44
N CYS A 165 -7.99 3.53 13.73
CA CYS A 165 -8.67 2.35 14.24
C CYS A 165 -7.89 1.11 13.83
N VAL A 166 -7.50 0.29 14.80
CA VAL A 166 -6.71 -0.93 14.55
C VAL A 166 -7.37 -2.13 15.21
N ALA A 167 -7.52 -3.22 14.48
CA ALA A 167 -8.04 -4.49 14.95
C ALA A 167 -6.98 -5.59 14.76
N VAL A 168 -6.69 -6.36 15.82
CA VAL A 168 -5.72 -7.47 15.78
C VAL A 168 -6.44 -8.76 16.07
N SER A 169 -6.43 -9.71 15.13
CA SER A 169 -7.10 -11.01 15.30
C SER A 169 -6.62 -11.74 16.55
N GLN A 170 -7.46 -12.61 17.11
CA GLN A 170 -7.07 -13.44 18.26
C GLN A 170 -6.29 -14.70 17.87
N THR A 171 -6.43 -15.13 16.62
CA THR A 171 -5.86 -16.37 16.08
C THR A 171 -5.38 -16.16 14.65
N SER A 172 -4.82 -17.20 14.02
CA SER A 172 -4.42 -17.17 12.62
C SER A 172 -5.59 -17.25 11.62
N ASP A 173 -6.83 -17.43 12.10
CA ASP A 173 -8.03 -17.44 11.26
C ASP A 173 -8.64 -16.03 11.19
N ALA A 174 -8.58 -15.41 10.01
CA ALA A 174 -9.10 -14.07 9.74
C ALA A 174 -10.62 -13.98 9.93
N THR A 175 -11.34 -15.09 9.90
CA THR A 175 -12.80 -15.09 10.09
C THR A 175 -13.22 -15.13 11.57
N GLY A 176 -12.25 -15.15 12.48
CA GLY A 176 -12.43 -15.12 13.94
C GLY A 176 -12.66 -13.72 14.52
N SER A 177 -12.55 -13.63 15.85
CA SER A 177 -12.65 -12.37 16.62
C SER A 177 -11.34 -11.58 16.62
N TYR A 178 -11.45 -10.27 16.84
CA TYR A 178 -10.35 -9.31 16.89
C TYR A 178 -10.34 -8.54 18.20
N TYR A 179 -9.16 -8.20 18.70
CA TYR A 179 -8.95 -7.17 19.70
C TYR A 179 -8.99 -5.80 19.03
N LEU A 180 -9.80 -4.90 19.57
CA LEU A 180 -10.08 -3.59 18.99
C LEU A 180 -9.32 -2.49 19.70
N TYR A 181 -8.80 -1.54 18.92
CA TYR A 181 -8.04 -0.39 19.37
C TYR A 181 -8.45 0.87 18.61
N GLU A 182 -8.39 2.00 19.31
CA GLU A 182 -8.54 3.35 18.77
C GLU A 182 -7.38 4.20 19.29
N PHE A 183 -6.52 4.67 18.38
CA PHE A 183 -5.49 5.66 18.69
C PHE A 183 -5.96 7.01 18.16
N LYS A 184 -5.81 8.07 18.94
CA LYS A 184 -6.30 9.40 18.56
C LYS A 184 -5.15 10.40 18.50
N PRO A 185 -4.55 10.63 17.32
CA PRO A 185 -3.63 11.73 17.10
C PRO A 185 -4.22 13.09 17.52
N ALA A 186 -3.34 14.04 17.85
CA ALA A 186 -3.77 15.39 18.20
C ALA A 186 -4.12 16.24 16.96
N ALA A 187 -3.54 15.89 15.81
CA ALA A 187 -3.81 16.47 14.52
C ALA A 187 -4.89 15.68 13.78
N SER A 188 -5.48 16.31 12.76
CA SER A 188 -6.26 15.58 11.76
C SER A 188 -5.33 14.70 10.91
N THR A 189 -5.72 13.48 10.55
CA THR A 189 -4.89 12.53 9.82
C THR A 189 -5.47 12.09 8.49
N ASP A 190 -4.59 11.87 7.52
CA ASP A 190 -4.96 11.30 6.22
C ASP A 190 -3.89 10.30 5.75
N TYR A 191 -4.27 9.44 4.82
CA TYR A 191 -3.39 8.53 4.11
C TYR A 191 -2.66 7.53 5.01
N PRO A 192 -3.25 6.99 6.10
CA PRO A 192 -2.51 6.16 7.03
C PRO A 192 -1.94 4.93 6.34
N LYS A 193 -0.74 4.54 6.76
CA LYS A 193 -0.10 3.28 6.35
C LYS A 193 0.40 2.55 7.58
N LEU A 194 0.32 1.22 7.53
CA LEU A 194 0.73 0.36 8.63
C LEU A 194 1.82 -0.61 8.14
N SER A 195 2.74 -0.97 9.02
CA SER A 195 3.73 -2.01 8.78
C SER A 195 3.99 -2.85 10.04
N VAL A 196 4.53 -4.06 9.84
CA VAL A 196 4.92 -4.97 10.94
C VAL A 196 6.44 -5.00 11.07
N TRP A 197 6.92 -4.67 12.25
CA TRP A 197 8.31 -4.86 12.70
C TRP A 197 8.33 -5.79 13.94
N PRO A 198 9.49 -6.31 14.41
CA PRO A 198 9.50 -7.28 15.50
C PRO A 198 9.00 -6.72 16.83
N ASP A 199 9.26 -5.44 17.11
CA ASP A 199 8.98 -4.76 18.37
C ASP A 199 7.65 -3.97 18.38
N ALA A 200 7.16 -3.49 17.24
CA ALA A 200 5.95 -2.69 17.13
C ALA A 200 5.19 -2.89 15.81
N TYR A 201 3.92 -2.48 15.81
CA TYR A 201 3.23 -2.11 14.58
C TYR A 201 3.50 -0.63 14.33
N TYR A 202 4.01 -0.28 13.16
CA TYR A 202 4.34 1.10 12.84
C TYR A 202 3.25 1.71 11.98
N LEU A 203 2.72 2.84 12.42
CA LEU A 203 1.66 3.60 11.79
C LEU A 203 2.23 4.93 11.31
N THR A 204 1.97 5.30 10.07
CA THR A 204 2.29 6.63 9.54
C THR A 204 1.03 7.32 9.07
N THR A 205 1.01 8.65 9.14
CA THR A 205 -0.11 9.50 8.71
C THR A 205 0.41 10.80 8.09
N ASN A 206 -0.35 11.43 7.20
CA ASN A 206 -0.19 12.84 6.87
C ASN A 206 -1.00 13.66 7.88
N GLU A 207 -0.38 14.61 8.59
CA GLU A 207 -1.04 15.36 9.66
C GLU A 207 -1.43 16.80 9.26
N PHE A 208 -2.58 17.25 9.72
CA PHE A 208 -3.16 18.54 9.39
C PHE A 208 -3.74 19.24 10.63
N THR A 209 -3.75 20.57 10.60
CA THR A 209 -4.60 21.34 11.51
C THR A 209 -6.08 21.20 11.13
N ASN A 210 -6.98 21.61 12.02
CA ASN A 210 -8.43 21.66 11.74
C ASN A 210 -8.83 22.55 10.54
N ASN A 211 -7.94 23.44 10.08
CA ASN A 211 -8.14 24.23 8.87
C ASN A 211 -7.31 23.71 7.69
N GLU A 212 -7.03 22.40 7.68
CA GLU A 212 -6.41 21.63 6.58
C GLU A 212 -4.99 22.08 6.22
N ARG A 213 -4.29 22.77 7.13
CA ARG A 213 -2.89 23.12 6.92
C ARG A 213 -2.02 21.92 7.27
N TYR A 214 -1.19 21.50 6.33
CA TYR A 214 -0.23 20.42 6.53
C TYR A 214 0.79 20.72 7.63
N LEU A 215 1.03 19.73 8.49
CA LEU A 215 1.92 19.78 9.66
C LEU A 215 3.18 18.93 9.50
N GLY A 216 3.22 18.03 8.51
CA GLY A 216 4.23 16.98 8.39
C GLY A 216 3.59 15.60 8.53
N ALA A 217 4.39 14.56 8.38
CA ALA A 217 3.94 13.20 8.59
C ALA A 217 4.08 12.80 10.07
N GLY A 218 3.05 12.17 10.62
CA GLY A 218 3.11 11.47 11.90
C GLY A 218 3.71 10.08 11.71
N VAL A 219 4.60 9.66 12.61
CA VAL A 219 5.22 8.34 12.61
C VAL A 219 5.13 7.76 14.02
N CYS A 220 4.31 6.73 14.20
CA CYS A 220 3.99 6.14 15.48
C CYS A 220 4.38 4.66 15.54
N ALA A 221 4.90 4.21 16.67
CA ALA A 221 5.06 2.80 17.02
C ALA A 221 3.96 2.42 18.03
N LEU A 222 3.14 1.43 17.70
CA LEU A 222 2.07 0.88 18.54
C LEU A 222 2.58 -0.37 19.28
N ASP A 223 2.28 -0.51 20.57
CA ASP A 223 2.73 -1.62 21.42
C ASP A 223 2.12 -2.97 20.98
N ARG A 224 2.77 -3.57 19.98
CA ARG A 224 2.43 -4.86 19.38
C ARG A 224 2.29 -5.96 20.43
N LYS A 225 3.17 -6.00 21.43
CA LYS A 225 3.17 -7.05 22.46
C LYS A 225 1.92 -6.98 23.35
N SER A 226 1.43 -5.77 23.64
CA SER A 226 0.17 -5.59 24.35
C SER A 226 -1.03 -5.86 23.44
N MET A 227 -0.99 -5.38 22.20
CA MET A 227 -2.07 -5.56 21.22
C MET A 227 -2.35 -7.03 20.90
N LEU A 228 -1.31 -7.84 20.72
CA LEU A 228 -1.42 -9.29 20.46
C LEU A 228 -2.12 -10.08 21.58
N ARG A 229 -2.19 -9.53 22.79
CA ARG A 229 -2.79 -10.17 23.98
C ARG A 229 -4.10 -9.52 24.40
N GLY A 230 -4.64 -8.58 23.63
CA GLY A 230 -5.84 -7.85 24.01
C GLY A 230 -5.66 -6.94 25.22
N ALA A 231 -4.43 -6.55 25.54
CA ALA A 231 -4.14 -5.64 26.65
C ALA A 231 -4.28 -4.18 26.19
N ALA A 232 -4.36 -3.25 27.15
CA ALA A 232 -4.20 -1.83 26.86
C ALA A 232 -2.84 -1.58 26.21
N ALA A 233 -2.83 -0.82 25.11
CA ALA A 233 -1.65 -0.52 24.33
C ALA A 233 -1.37 0.98 24.31
N ILE A 234 -0.11 1.34 24.15
CA ILE A 234 0.32 2.73 23.94
C ILE A 234 0.93 2.87 22.55
N SER A 235 0.89 4.09 22.01
CA SER A 235 1.70 4.53 20.89
C SER A 235 2.85 5.42 21.37
N ILE A 236 3.96 5.45 20.64
CA ILE A 236 5.03 6.44 20.77
C ILE A 236 5.18 7.08 19.40
N CYS A 237 5.09 8.40 19.31
CA CYS A 237 4.96 9.10 18.04
C CYS A 237 5.98 10.23 17.90
N PHE A 238 6.43 10.42 16.68
CA PHE A 238 7.26 11.54 16.23
C PHE A 238 6.63 12.16 14.98
N ASN A 239 7.11 13.34 14.62
CA ASN A 239 6.67 14.05 13.42
C ASN A 239 7.87 14.39 12.53
N THR A 240 7.68 14.38 11.22
CA THR A 240 8.62 14.98 10.28
C THR A 240 8.43 16.51 10.21
N SER A 241 9.30 17.20 9.47
CA SER A 241 8.97 18.55 8.99
C SER A 241 7.87 18.51 7.93
N THR A 242 7.39 19.68 7.53
CA THR A 242 6.45 19.85 6.41
C THR A 242 7.07 19.56 5.04
N ASP A 243 8.37 19.23 4.97
CA ASP A 243 9.05 18.86 3.73
C ASP A 243 8.82 17.41 3.33
N PHE A 244 8.22 16.59 4.19
CA PHE A 244 8.03 15.17 3.93
C PHE A 244 6.59 14.79 4.19
N ASP A 245 6.05 13.98 3.29
CA ASP A 245 4.69 13.45 3.30
C ASP A 245 4.74 11.97 2.92
N THR A 246 3.63 11.28 3.17
CA THR A 246 3.41 9.88 2.78
C THR A 246 4.59 8.99 3.16
N VAL A 247 5.07 9.16 4.40
CA VAL A 247 6.17 8.37 4.94
C VAL A 247 5.71 6.91 5.01
N LEU A 248 6.54 6.00 4.52
CA LEU A 248 6.34 4.56 4.64
C LEU A 248 7.32 4.00 5.65
N THR A 249 6.84 3.14 6.55
CA THR A 249 7.69 2.38 7.48
C THR A 249 7.91 0.98 6.94
N ALA A 250 9.09 0.43 7.21
CA ALA A 250 9.50 -0.87 6.69
C ALA A 250 8.65 -2.00 7.28
N GLY A 251 8.04 -2.80 6.41
CA GLY A 251 7.33 -4.03 6.79
C GLY A 251 8.20 -5.26 6.51
N ILE A 252 8.29 -6.18 7.47
CA ILE A 252 9.09 -7.40 7.27
C ILE A 252 8.42 -8.34 6.27
N GLU A 253 9.20 -8.68 5.26
CA GLU A 253 9.00 -9.79 4.35
C GLU A 253 10.03 -10.90 4.63
N GLY A 254 9.60 -12.16 4.55
CA GLY A 254 10.44 -13.33 4.81
C GLY A 254 10.56 -13.79 6.26
N SER A 255 11.23 -14.92 6.44
CA SER A 255 11.47 -15.53 7.77
C SER A 255 12.71 -15.02 8.50
N LEU A 256 13.66 -14.40 7.80
CA LEU A 256 14.87 -13.85 8.41
C LEU A 256 14.56 -12.45 8.94
N LEU A 257 14.64 -12.30 10.26
CA LEU A 257 14.36 -11.04 10.94
C LEU A 257 15.47 -10.02 10.71
N PRO A 258 15.18 -8.72 10.88
CA PRO A 258 16.21 -7.71 11.05
C PRO A 258 17.20 -8.09 12.15
N PRO A 259 18.47 -7.64 12.05
CA PRO A 259 19.44 -7.80 13.13
C PRO A 259 18.87 -7.40 14.50
N PRO A 260 19.23 -8.11 15.59
CA PRO A 260 18.74 -7.75 16.93
C PRO A 260 19.07 -6.29 17.27
N GLY A 261 18.04 -5.53 17.65
CA GLY A 261 18.17 -4.11 17.98
C GLY A 261 18.12 -3.16 16.77
N SER A 262 17.88 -3.67 15.55
CA SER A 262 17.66 -2.81 14.39
C SER A 262 16.46 -1.87 14.63
N PRO A 263 16.60 -0.57 14.32
CA PRO A 263 15.47 0.34 14.28
C PRO A 263 14.52 -0.07 13.14
N ASN A 264 13.29 0.43 13.15
CA ASN A 264 12.48 0.44 11.94
C ASN A 264 13.00 1.53 10.98
N TYR A 265 12.98 1.24 9.68
CA TYR A 265 13.40 2.17 8.64
C TYR A 265 12.17 2.86 8.04
N ALA A 266 12.16 4.19 8.06
CA ALA A 266 11.09 4.98 7.45
C ALA A 266 11.62 5.75 6.25
N PHE A 267 10.88 5.76 5.14
CA PHE A 267 11.25 6.43 3.90
C PHE A 267 10.16 7.37 3.39
N ALA A 268 10.59 8.48 2.78
CA ALA A 268 9.75 9.36 1.96
C ALA A 268 10.51 9.84 0.74
N LEU A 269 9.79 10.33 -0.28
CA LEU A 269 10.41 11.04 -1.40
C LEU A 269 10.99 12.38 -0.92
N ASP A 270 12.18 12.73 -1.38
CA ASP A 270 12.64 14.12 -1.34
C ASP A 270 11.98 14.91 -2.48
N ASN A 271 10.77 15.38 -2.21
CA ASN A 271 9.98 16.22 -3.12
C ASN A 271 10.52 17.65 -3.26
N ASN A 272 11.55 18.03 -2.50
CA ASN A 272 12.20 19.33 -2.65
C ASN A 272 13.27 19.27 -3.75
N THR A 273 14.01 18.17 -3.87
CA THR A 273 15.09 18.02 -4.88
C THR A 273 14.72 17.18 -6.09
N HIS A 274 13.76 16.25 -5.96
CA HIS A 274 13.48 15.18 -6.94
C HIS A 274 14.71 14.36 -7.35
N ALA A 275 15.66 14.22 -6.43
CA ALA A 275 16.90 13.48 -6.64
C ALA A 275 17.35 12.73 -5.38
N GLY A 276 16.43 12.52 -4.43
CA GLY A 276 16.71 11.79 -3.20
C GLY A 276 15.49 11.06 -2.63
N LEU A 277 15.78 10.10 -1.76
CA LEU A 277 14.87 9.59 -0.75
C LEU A 277 15.37 10.04 0.62
N ALA A 278 14.45 10.28 1.54
CA ALA A 278 14.78 10.61 2.92
C ALA A 278 14.55 9.40 3.81
N GLU A 279 15.57 8.96 4.55
CA GLU A 279 15.50 7.85 5.50
C GLU A 279 15.52 8.34 6.94
N TRP A 280 14.68 7.76 7.80
CA TRP A 280 14.79 7.88 9.25
C TRP A 280 14.92 6.52 9.92
N LEU A 281 15.59 6.51 11.06
CA LEU A 281 15.72 5.37 11.95
C LEU A 281 14.82 5.57 13.16
N PHE A 282 13.83 4.70 13.33
CA PHE A 282 12.91 4.71 14.48
C PHE A 282 13.25 3.59 15.47
N HIS A 283 13.83 3.97 16.61
CA HIS A 283 13.96 3.11 17.78
C HIS A 283 12.85 3.36 18.79
N VAL A 284 12.18 2.31 19.28
CA VAL A 284 11.12 2.39 20.28
C VAL A 284 11.48 1.65 21.58
N ASP A 285 11.17 2.26 22.73
CA ASP A 285 11.24 1.65 24.05
C ASP A 285 9.90 1.92 24.79
N PHE A 286 8.99 0.94 24.77
CA PHE A 286 7.71 1.06 25.46
C PHE A 286 7.82 1.02 27.00
N ALA A 287 8.93 0.51 27.55
CA ALA A 287 9.14 0.50 28.99
C ALA A 287 9.62 1.87 29.51
N HIS A 288 10.42 2.56 28.70
CA HIS A 288 10.89 3.92 28.97
C HIS A 288 10.70 4.78 27.71
N PRO A 289 9.51 5.33 27.47
CA PRO A 289 9.19 6.06 26.24
C PRO A 289 10.20 7.15 25.87
N ASP A 290 10.77 7.84 26.87
CA ASP A 290 11.78 8.89 26.69
C ASP A 290 13.12 8.39 26.09
N ASN A 291 13.37 7.07 26.08
CA ASN A 291 14.52 6.47 25.41
C ASN A 291 14.28 6.23 23.91
N SER A 292 13.05 6.40 23.42
CA SER A 292 12.72 6.22 22.00
C SER A 292 13.30 7.36 21.17
N SER A 293 13.63 7.09 19.91
CA SER A 293 14.21 8.08 19.01
C SER A 293 13.73 7.91 17.57
N PHE A 294 13.63 9.04 16.87
CA PHE A 294 13.38 9.10 15.44
C PHE A 294 14.45 10.00 14.82
N THR A 295 15.46 9.39 14.22
CA THR A 295 16.70 10.08 13.82
C THR A 295 16.80 10.14 12.30
N GLY A 296 17.07 11.33 11.76
CA GLY A 296 17.15 11.58 10.32
C GLY A 296 16.66 13.01 9.97
N PRO A 297 16.39 13.30 8.69
CA PRO A 297 16.54 12.38 7.55
C PRO A 297 18.00 12.21 7.12
N ILE A 298 18.37 11.00 6.72
CA ILE A 298 19.54 10.72 5.88
C ILE A 298 19.09 10.82 4.42
N ASN A 299 19.80 11.61 3.61
CA ASN A 299 19.52 11.68 2.18
C ASN A 299 20.16 10.49 1.45
N VAL A 300 19.34 9.73 0.71
CA VAL A 300 19.74 8.63 -0.15
C VAL A 300 19.62 9.10 -1.61
N PRO A 301 20.73 9.42 -2.30
CA PRO A 301 20.67 9.95 -3.66
C PRO A 301 20.06 8.94 -4.65
N VAL A 302 19.20 9.44 -5.54
CA VAL A 302 18.59 8.67 -6.64
C VAL A 302 18.82 9.36 -7.98
N ALA A 303 18.54 8.70 -9.10
CA ALA A 303 18.49 9.40 -10.38
C ALA A 303 17.40 10.47 -10.34
N GLY A 304 17.68 11.64 -10.94
CA GLY A 304 16.69 12.72 -11.06
C GLY A 304 15.39 12.22 -11.69
N PHE A 305 14.26 12.73 -11.22
CA PHE A 305 12.95 12.40 -11.75
C PHE A 305 12.06 13.64 -11.84
N ASN A 306 11.00 13.53 -12.64
CA ASN A 306 9.99 14.58 -12.73
C ASN A 306 8.68 14.06 -12.16
N PRO A 307 8.02 14.81 -11.28
CA PRO A 307 6.69 14.46 -10.80
C PRO A 307 5.65 14.58 -11.92
N VAL A 308 4.52 13.89 -11.75
CA VAL A 308 3.39 13.89 -12.68
C VAL A 308 2.12 14.47 -12.02
N CYS A 309 1.14 14.91 -12.81
CA CYS A 309 -0.18 15.37 -12.35
C CYS A 309 -0.19 16.58 -11.37
N ARG A 310 0.95 17.23 -11.11
CA ARG A 310 1.20 18.22 -10.03
C ARG A 310 0.14 19.29 -9.72
N PHE A 311 -0.67 19.71 -10.70
CA PHE A 311 -1.61 20.82 -10.53
C PHE A 311 -3.03 20.52 -10.98
N THR A 312 -3.25 19.40 -11.65
CA THR A 312 -4.55 19.07 -12.25
C THR A 312 -5.15 17.81 -11.66
N PHE A 313 -4.30 16.92 -11.12
CA PHE A 313 -4.66 15.57 -10.71
C PHE A 313 -5.44 14.74 -11.74
N ASP A 314 -5.40 15.16 -13.00
CA ASP A 314 -6.23 14.66 -14.09
C ASP A 314 -5.31 14.62 -15.32
N CYS A 315 -4.47 13.59 -15.42
CA CYS A 315 -3.42 13.56 -16.45
C CYS A 315 -3.28 12.26 -17.24
N VAL A 316 -3.70 11.11 -16.71
CA VAL A 316 -3.62 9.81 -17.39
C VAL A 316 -4.82 9.63 -18.34
N PRO A 317 -4.62 9.59 -19.66
CA PRO A 317 -5.73 9.47 -20.61
C PRO A 317 -6.34 8.06 -20.61
N GLN A 318 -7.61 7.98 -21.00
CA GLN A 318 -8.37 6.74 -21.14
C GLN A 318 -9.07 6.70 -22.51
N LYS A 319 -9.24 5.52 -23.09
CA LYS A 319 -10.01 5.36 -24.33
C LYS A 319 -11.48 5.68 -24.13
N GLY A 320 -12.05 6.48 -25.03
CA GLY A 320 -13.50 6.69 -25.11
C GLY A 320 -14.04 7.78 -24.19
N THR A 321 -13.19 8.52 -23.48
CA THR A 321 -13.57 9.66 -22.65
C THR A 321 -12.50 10.75 -22.70
N LEU A 322 -12.87 11.97 -22.30
CA LEU A 322 -11.92 13.07 -22.04
C LEU A 322 -11.52 13.15 -20.57
N GLN A 323 -12.25 12.48 -19.67
CA GLN A 323 -11.89 12.32 -18.27
C GLN A 323 -10.54 11.60 -18.16
N ARG A 324 -9.62 12.12 -17.36
CA ARG A 324 -8.33 11.49 -17.10
C ARG A 324 -8.28 11.02 -15.65
N ILE A 325 -7.22 10.30 -15.35
CA ILE A 325 -6.97 9.72 -14.04
C ILE A 325 -5.79 10.42 -13.38
N ASP A 326 -5.85 10.55 -12.06
CA ASP A 326 -4.72 10.95 -11.23
C ASP A 326 -3.67 9.84 -11.18
N ALA A 327 -2.40 10.21 -11.35
CA ALA A 327 -1.28 9.28 -11.29
C ALA A 327 -0.57 9.27 -9.94
N LEU A 328 -0.91 10.17 -9.01
CA LEU A 328 -0.29 10.30 -7.68
C LEU A 328 1.26 10.39 -7.72
N GLY A 329 1.75 11.27 -8.59
CA GLY A 329 3.17 11.37 -8.95
C GLY A 329 4.11 12.06 -7.95
N ASN A 330 3.75 12.10 -6.67
CA ASN A 330 4.46 12.87 -5.65
C ASN A 330 4.61 12.12 -4.32
N LEU A 331 4.37 10.81 -4.30
CA LEU A 331 4.47 9.99 -3.09
C LEU A 331 5.07 8.61 -3.38
N LEU A 332 5.68 8.00 -2.37
CA LEU A 332 6.01 6.57 -2.43
C LEU A 332 4.72 5.76 -2.35
N MET A 333 4.55 4.81 -3.27
CA MET A 333 3.41 3.91 -3.27
C MET A 333 3.58 2.82 -2.21
N PHE A 334 2.47 2.44 -1.58
CA PHE A 334 2.48 1.43 -0.54
C PHE A 334 2.80 0.02 -1.12
N HIS A 335 3.68 -0.79 -0.52
CA HIS A 335 4.39 -0.62 0.76
C HIS A 335 5.91 -0.48 0.62
N LEU A 336 6.61 -0.29 1.75
CA LEU A 336 8.07 -0.39 1.86
C LEU A 336 8.45 -1.79 2.36
N ALA A 337 8.75 -2.70 1.44
CA ALA A 337 9.07 -4.09 1.77
C ALA A 337 10.51 -4.21 2.27
N TYR A 338 10.72 -4.78 3.46
CA TYR A 338 12.04 -5.11 3.99
C TYR A 338 12.30 -6.60 3.91
N ARG A 339 13.49 -6.99 3.47
CA ARG A 339 13.94 -8.39 3.51
C ARG A 339 15.38 -8.51 3.97
N ASN A 340 15.65 -9.50 4.83
CA ASN A 340 17.00 -9.89 5.21
C ASN A 340 17.41 -11.15 4.46
N PHE A 341 18.54 -11.11 3.73
CA PHE A 341 19.12 -12.26 3.02
C PHE A 341 20.27 -12.92 3.79
N GLY A 342 20.49 -12.53 5.04
CA GLY A 342 21.59 -12.99 5.90
C GLY A 342 22.92 -12.31 5.59
N SER A 343 23.29 -12.19 4.30
CA SER A 343 24.49 -11.47 3.87
C SER A 343 24.29 -9.98 3.64
N TYR A 344 23.04 -9.55 3.40
CA TYR A 344 22.67 -8.15 3.23
C TYR A 344 21.18 -7.96 3.56
N GLU A 345 20.81 -6.72 3.83
CA GLU A 345 19.44 -6.26 4.00
C GLU A 345 18.99 -5.50 2.74
N SER A 346 17.73 -5.62 2.38
CA SER A 346 17.11 -5.03 1.19
C SER A 346 15.80 -4.35 1.56
N LEU A 347 15.58 -3.16 1.02
CA LEU A 347 14.31 -2.44 1.04
C LEU A 347 13.89 -2.16 -0.40
N THR A 348 12.62 -2.36 -0.72
CA THR A 348 12.10 -2.03 -2.06
C THR A 348 11.00 -0.98 -2.00
N ALA A 349 11.05 -0.01 -2.91
CA ALA A 349 10.13 1.11 -2.97
C ALA A 349 9.81 1.49 -4.42
N VAL A 350 8.63 2.06 -4.67
CA VAL A 350 8.18 2.48 -6.01
C VAL A 350 7.35 3.77 -5.95
N HIS A 351 7.39 4.54 -7.03
CA HIS A 351 6.52 5.71 -7.24
C HIS A 351 6.38 6.03 -8.73
N THR A 352 5.32 6.75 -9.07
CA THR A 352 5.03 7.13 -10.45
C THR A 352 5.74 8.43 -10.82
N VAL A 353 6.47 8.43 -11.93
CA VAL A 353 7.22 9.59 -12.44
C VAL A 353 6.80 9.91 -13.88
N ALA A 354 7.09 11.13 -14.31
CA ALA A 354 6.94 11.52 -15.71
C ALA A 354 8.20 11.20 -16.53
N VAL A 355 7.99 10.60 -17.70
CA VAL A 355 9.00 10.46 -18.75
C VAL A 355 8.54 11.22 -20.00
N THR A 356 9.51 11.73 -20.76
CA THR A 356 9.24 12.50 -21.99
C THR A 356 9.92 11.83 -23.17
N ASP A 357 9.13 11.43 -24.16
CA ASP A 357 9.60 10.78 -25.38
C ASP A 357 9.26 11.64 -26.61
N HIS A 358 10.28 12.16 -27.28
CA HIS A 358 10.13 13.05 -28.43
C HIS A 358 9.09 14.18 -28.22
N GLY A 359 9.04 14.74 -27.00
CA GLY A 359 8.11 15.80 -26.61
C GLY A 359 6.73 15.32 -26.12
N THR A 360 6.48 14.01 -26.15
CA THR A 360 5.26 13.40 -25.60
C THR A 360 5.51 12.94 -24.16
N ARG A 361 4.84 13.58 -23.20
CA ARG A 361 4.91 13.18 -21.79
C ARG A 361 4.00 11.99 -21.53
N ARG A 362 4.47 11.05 -20.71
CA ARG A 362 3.72 9.90 -20.17
C ARG A 362 4.22 9.58 -18.77
N THR A 363 3.57 8.64 -18.09
CA THR A 363 4.02 8.11 -16.80
C THR A 363 4.78 6.80 -16.94
N GLY A 364 5.69 6.58 -15.99
CA GLY A 364 6.36 5.31 -15.76
C GLY A 364 6.57 5.08 -14.27
N GLU A 365 6.84 3.83 -13.90
CA GLU A 365 7.07 3.43 -12.51
C GLU A 365 8.56 3.45 -12.19
N ARG A 366 8.97 4.35 -11.31
CA ARG A 366 10.34 4.41 -10.78
C ARG A 366 10.42 3.52 -9.56
N TRP A 367 11.27 2.51 -9.61
CA TRP A 367 11.49 1.55 -8.53
C TRP A 367 12.93 1.59 -8.02
N TYR A 368 13.12 1.11 -6.79
CA TYR A 368 14.41 1.09 -6.09
C TYR A 368 14.58 -0.21 -5.32
N GLU A 369 15.80 -0.75 -5.31
CA GLU A 369 16.32 -1.64 -4.26
C GLU A 369 17.36 -0.87 -3.45
N ILE A 370 17.13 -0.72 -2.17
CA ILE A 370 17.98 0.01 -1.22
C ILE A 370 18.65 -1.00 -0.30
N ARG A 371 19.96 -0.87 -0.09
CA ARG A 371 20.75 -1.76 0.77
C ARG A 371 21.45 -1.01 1.89
N ASN A 372 21.84 -1.76 2.91
CA ASN A 372 22.53 -1.28 4.11
C ASN A 372 21.77 -0.18 4.90
N PRO A 373 20.45 -0.32 5.12
CA PRO A 373 19.64 0.73 5.74
C PRO A 373 20.03 1.01 7.21
N GLY A 374 20.55 0.01 7.94
CA GLY A 374 21.04 0.20 9.31
C GLY A 374 22.39 0.92 9.45
N ALA A 375 23.08 1.23 8.36
CA ALA A 375 24.44 1.77 8.41
C ALA A 375 24.65 2.94 7.44
N SER A 376 24.72 2.65 6.14
CA SER A 376 24.94 3.63 5.08
C SER A 376 24.01 3.28 3.93
N PRO A 377 22.74 3.71 3.98
CA PRO A 377 21.75 3.40 2.97
C PRO A 377 22.26 3.81 1.58
N LEU A 378 22.08 2.93 0.60
CA LEU A 378 22.41 3.23 -0.80
C LEU A 378 21.44 2.55 -1.74
N VAL A 379 21.20 3.17 -2.89
CA VAL A 379 20.49 2.53 -4.00
C VAL A 379 21.41 1.51 -4.65
N TYR A 380 21.09 0.23 -4.49
CA TYR A 380 21.80 -0.87 -5.13
C TYR A 380 21.42 -0.96 -6.62
N GLN A 381 20.13 -0.76 -6.90
CA GLN A 381 19.61 -0.63 -8.26
C GLN A 381 18.31 0.18 -8.29
N GLN A 382 18.04 0.77 -9.45
CA GLN A 382 16.84 1.55 -9.74
C GLN A 382 16.53 1.53 -11.23
N GLY A 383 15.28 1.78 -11.60
CA GLY A 383 14.88 1.95 -12.99
C GLY A 383 13.53 2.67 -13.11
N THR A 384 13.26 3.33 -14.23
CA THR A 384 11.93 3.83 -14.59
C THR A 384 11.34 2.96 -15.69
N TRP A 385 10.27 2.25 -15.39
CA TRP A 385 9.58 1.36 -16.32
C TRP A 385 8.52 2.12 -17.12
N ALA A 386 8.85 2.43 -18.38
CA ALA A 386 7.93 2.99 -19.36
C ALA A 386 8.36 2.56 -20.79
N PRO A 387 8.22 1.27 -21.12
CA PRO A 387 8.72 0.69 -22.38
C PRO A 387 7.87 1.04 -23.62
N SER A 388 6.73 1.73 -23.45
CA SER A 388 5.75 1.90 -24.54
C SER A 388 4.94 3.18 -24.40
N ALA A 389 4.04 3.45 -25.37
CA ALA A 389 3.16 4.62 -25.39
C ALA A 389 2.11 4.68 -24.27
N GLN A 390 1.86 3.57 -23.59
CA GLN A 390 0.92 3.50 -22.48
C GLN A 390 1.46 4.21 -21.24
N TRP A 391 0.54 4.74 -20.44
CA TRP A 391 0.77 5.33 -19.13
C TRP A 391 0.68 4.25 -18.08
N ARG A 392 1.63 4.22 -17.15
CA ARG A 392 1.64 3.31 -15.98
C ARG A 392 1.52 4.14 -14.70
N PHE A 393 0.73 3.66 -13.75
CA PHE A 393 0.49 4.38 -12.50
C PHE A 393 0.09 3.40 -11.40
N MET A 394 0.17 3.84 -10.14
CA MET A 394 -0.26 3.07 -8.96
C MET A 394 0.42 1.70 -8.84
N ALA A 395 1.75 1.70 -8.86
CA ALA A 395 2.50 0.48 -8.70
C ALA A 395 2.51 -0.04 -7.26
N SER A 396 2.68 -1.35 -7.12
CA SER A 396 3.10 -2.01 -5.88
C SER A 396 4.10 -3.10 -6.24
N LEU A 397 5.14 -3.28 -5.41
CA LEU A 397 6.21 -4.24 -5.65
C LEU A 397 6.68 -4.89 -4.35
N ASP A 398 7.29 -6.06 -4.48
CA ASP A 398 7.89 -6.82 -3.38
C ASP A 398 9.08 -7.65 -3.90
N GLN A 399 9.78 -8.36 -3.01
CA GLN A 399 10.93 -9.20 -3.30
C GLN A 399 10.83 -10.59 -2.64
N ASP A 400 11.03 -11.66 -3.44
CA ASP A 400 11.03 -13.03 -2.94
C ASP A 400 12.32 -13.43 -2.21
N LYS A 401 12.35 -14.65 -1.63
CA LYS A 401 13.53 -15.17 -0.90
C LYS A 401 14.79 -15.36 -1.74
N GLN A 402 14.70 -15.31 -3.06
CA GLN A 402 15.87 -15.37 -3.93
C GLN A 402 16.34 -13.99 -4.38
N GLY A 403 15.60 -12.93 -4.08
CA GLY A 403 15.92 -11.58 -4.51
C GLY A 403 15.31 -11.22 -5.87
N ASN A 404 14.38 -12.02 -6.39
CA ASN A 404 13.60 -11.63 -7.56
C ASN A 404 12.57 -10.58 -7.14
N ILE A 405 12.28 -9.62 -8.02
CA ILE A 405 11.33 -8.53 -7.78
C ILE A 405 10.18 -8.67 -8.77
N ALA A 406 8.95 -8.57 -8.30
CA ALA A 406 7.78 -8.35 -9.15
C ALA A 406 7.21 -6.96 -8.86
N MET A 407 6.63 -6.32 -9.88
CA MET A 407 6.01 -5.01 -9.77
C MET A 407 4.74 -4.98 -10.62
N GLY A 408 3.61 -4.81 -9.97
CA GLY A 408 2.29 -4.68 -10.60
C GLY A 408 1.88 -3.21 -10.65
N TYR A 409 1.08 -2.82 -11.64
CA TYR A 409 0.61 -1.45 -11.83
C TYR A 409 -0.64 -1.40 -12.73
N SER A 410 -1.32 -0.26 -12.67
CA SER A 410 -2.38 0.11 -13.61
C SER A 410 -1.78 0.60 -14.92
N VAL A 411 -2.47 0.37 -16.05
CA VAL A 411 -2.07 0.84 -17.39
C VAL A 411 -3.25 1.48 -18.11
N SER A 412 -3.04 2.61 -18.77
CA SER A 412 -4.08 3.27 -19.58
C SER A 412 -3.49 4.11 -20.73
N SER A 413 -4.30 4.49 -21.72
CA SER A 413 -3.91 5.46 -22.73
C SER A 413 -5.12 6.07 -23.45
N SER A 414 -4.92 6.95 -24.42
CA SER A 414 -6.02 7.42 -25.29
C SER A 414 -6.61 6.32 -26.19
N THR A 415 -5.94 5.16 -26.30
CA THR A 415 -6.36 4.02 -27.13
C THR A 415 -6.65 2.75 -26.35
N GLU A 416 -6.46 2.76 -25.03
CA GLU A 416 -6.68 1.64 -24.11
C GLU A 416 -7.40 2.15 -22.85
N VAL A 417 -8.42 1.42 -22.37
CA VAL A 417 -9.06 1.69 -21.08
C VAL A 417 -8.20 1.14 -19.94
N PRO A 418 -8.31 1.64 -18.70
CA PRO A 418 -7.51 1.18 -17.57
C PRO A 418 -7.56 -0.34 -17.36
N GLY A 419 -6.39 -0.97 -17.26
CA GLY A 419 -6.24 -2.39 -16.94
C GLY A 419 -5.04 -2.64 -16.02
N ILE A 420 -4.76 -3.90 -15.75
CA ILE A 420 -3.75 -4.34 -14.79
C ILE A 420 -2.64 -5.12 -15.51
N ARG A 421 -1.39 -4.70 -15.32
CA ARG A 421 -0.20 -5.38 -15.82
C ARG A 421 0.82 -5.55 -14.69
N TYR A 422 1.79 -6.43 -14.91
CA TYR A 422 2.98 -6.51 -14.08
C TYR A 422 4.22 -6.71 -14.95
N SER A 423 5.35 -6.36 -14.36
CA SER A 423 6.69 -6.69 -14.82
C SER A 423 7.49 -7.20 -13.62
N GLY A 424 8.76 -7.52 -13.81
CA GLY A 424 9.63 -8.02 -12.76
C GLY A 424 11.02 -8.32 -13.28
N ARG A 425 11.86 -8.83 -12.39
CA ARG A 425 13.24 -9.21 -12.68
C ARG A 425 13.70 -10.32 -11.75
N ARG A 426 14.57 -11.19 -12.25
CA ARG A 426 15.31 -12.14 -11.44
C ARG A 426 16.51 -11.47 -10.77
N VAL A 427 16.97 -12.06 -9.68
CA VAL A 427 18.23 -11.65 -9.03
C VAL A 427 19.43 -11.72 -9.99
N THR A 428 19.39 -12.63 -10.96
CA THR A 428 20.44 -12.84 -11.97
C THR A 428 20.35 -11.94 -13.19
N ASP A 429 19.25 -11.21 -13.37
CA ASP A 429 19.13 -10.28 -14.49
C ASP A 429 20.11 -9.11 -14.30
N PRO A 430 20.59 -8.48 -15.39
CA PRO A 430 21.39 -7.27 -15.28
C PRO A 430 20.73 -6.24 -14.37
N LEU A 431 21.52 -5.55 -13.55
CA LEU A 431 21.01 -4.54 -12.63
C LEU A 431 20.25 -3.45 -13.39
N ASN A 432 19.27 -2.85 -12.71
CA ASN A 432 18.45 -1.73 -13.21
C ASN A 432 17.47 -2.07 -14.34
N LEU A 433 17.40 -3.32 -14.79
CA LEU A 433 16.50 -3.74 -15.87
C LEU A 433 15.37 -4.62 -15.33
N LEU A 434 14.16 -4.29 -15.74
CA LEU A 434 13.00 -5.17 -15.68
C LEU A 434 12.83 -5.94 -17.01
N GLU A 435 12.19 -7.09 -16.95
CA GLU A 435 11.76 -7.86 -18.10
C GLU A 435 10.43 -7.30 -18.69
N ARG A 436 9.97 -7.85 -19.82
CA ARG A 436 8.72 -7.43 -20.48
C ARG A 436 7.51 -7.43 -19.54
N GLU A 437 6.50 -6.62 -19.82
CA GLU A 437 5.27 -6.68 -19.04
C GLU A 437 4.29 -7.76 -19.51
N ILE A 438 3.47 -8.27 -18.58
CA ILE A 438 2.44 -9.28 -18.81
C ILE A 438 1.11 -8.73 -18.28
N ALA A 439 0.03 -8.93 -19.04
CA ALA A 439 -1.31 -8.54 -18.62
C ALA A 439 -1.86 -9.49 -17.55
N VAL A 440 -2.37 -8.92 -16.45
CA VAL A 440 -3.14 -9.64 -15.43
C VAL A 440 -4.62 -9.62 -15.81
N THR A 441 -5.15 -8.45 -16.14
CA THR A 441 -6.55 -8.25 -16.51
C THR A 441 -6.66 -7.03 -17.40
N ALA A 442 -7.38 -7.16 -18.52
CA ALA A 442 -7.75 -6.03 -19.35
C ALA A 442 -9.00 -5.37 -18.78
N GLY A 443 -9.05 -4.04 -18.77
CA GLY A 443 -10.27 -3.31 -18.46
C GLY A 443 -11.33 -3.47 -19.54
N ALA A 444 -12.58 -3.22 -19.16
CA ALA A 444 -13.73 -3.22 -20.06
C ALA A 444 -14.46 -1.87 -20.14
N GLY A 445 -14.02 -0.86 -19.38
CA GLY A 445 -14.56 0.50 -19.49
C GLY A 445 -13.65 1.58 -18.92
N PHE A 446 -14.00 2.84 -19.18
CA PHE A 446 -13.34 3.99 -18.57
C PHE A 446 -13.92 4.33 -17.20
N HIS A 447 -13.09 4.93 -16.36
CA HIS A 447 -13.48 5.54 -15.09
C HIS A 447 -13.94 6.99 -15.30
N ASN A 448 -15.03 7.37 -14.66
CA ASN A 448 -15.70 8.66 -14.85
C ASN A 448 -15.38 9.71 -13.77
N ASP A 449 -14.24 9.56 -13.09
CA ASP A 449 -13.67 10.53 -12.15
C ASP A 449 -12.14 10.54 -12.30
N ASP A 450 -11.44 11.44 -11.60
CA ASP A 450 -9.99 11.47 -11.54
C ASP A 450 -9.42 10.59 -10.41
N ARG A 451 -10.23 10.28 -9.38
CA ARG A 451 -9.92 9.39 -8.24
C ARG A 451 -9.97 7.91 -8.64
N TRP A 452 -8.88 7.39 -9.21
CA TRP A 452 -8.78 5.95 -9.50
C TRP A 452 -8.54 5.09 -8.25
N GLY A 453 -7.65 5.55 -7.36
CA GLY A 453 -7.24 4.91 -6.10
C GLY A 453 -5.94 5.53 -5.59
N ASP A 454 -5.61 5.23 -4.33
CA ASP A 454 -4.44 5.75 -3.62
C ASP A 454 -3.27 4.76 -3.60
N TYR A 455 -3.54 3.46 -3.73
CA TYR A 455 -2.53 2.39 -3.74
C TYR A 455 -3.11 1.08 -4.26
N SER A 456 -2.22 0.20 -4.70
CA SER A 456 -2.49 -1.22 -4.95
C SER A 456 -1.59 -2.07 -4.05
N SER A 457 -1.72 -3.40 -4.05
CA SER A 457 -1.04 -4.23 -3.06
C SER A 457 -0.39 -5.47 -3.68
N MET A 458 0.94 -5.53 -3.62
CA MET A 458 1.74 -6.72 -3.85
C MET A 458 2.37 -7.18 -2.54
N VAL A 459 2.25 -8.47 -2.22
CA VAL A 459 2.82 -9.08 -1.01
C VAL A 459 3.35 -10.48 -1.28
N ILE A 460 4.35 -10.94 -0.52
CA ILE A 460 4.85 -12.32 -0.58
C ILE A 460 4.01 -13.27 0.28
N ASP A 461 3.76 -14.46 -0.25
CA ASP A 461 3.15 -15.58 0.49
C ASP A 461 4.13 -16.09 1.57
N PRO A 462 3.79 -15.94 2.86
CA PRO A 462 4.69 -16.34 3.95
C PRO A 462 4.86 -17.86 4.07
N PHE A 463 4.08 -18.67 3.34
CA PHE A 463 4.22 -20.12 3.37
C PHE A 463 5.43 -20.62 2.58
N ASP A 464 5.70 -20.05 1.41
CA ASP A 464 6.79 -20.49 0.53
C ASP A 464 7.86 -19.43 0.27
N ASP A 465 7.58 -18.19 0.66
CA ASP A 465 8.46 -17.04 0.51
C ASP A 465 8.88 -16.77 -0.96
N CYS A 466 8.07 -17.26 -1.91
CA CYS A 466 8.31 -17.23 -3.36
C CYS A 466 7.13 -16.68 -4.17
N THR A 467 5.91 -16.94 -3.73
CA THR A 467 4.71 -16.57 -4.47
C THR A 467 4.33 -15.15 -4.12
N PHE A 468 4.31 -14.27 -5.10
CA PHE A 468 3.75 -12.93 -5.00
C PHE A 468 2.24 -13.01 -5.18
N TRP A 469 1.50 -12.30 -4.36
CA TRP A 469 0.08 -12.04 -4.56
C TRP A 469 -0.11 -10.56 -4.84
N TYR A 470 -0.83 -10.25 -5.91
CA TYR A 470 -1.08 -8.90 -6.36
C TYR A 470 -2.57 -8.64 -6.48
N ALA A 471 -3.03 -7.53 -5.91
CA ALA A 471 -4.39 -7.02 -6.04
C ALA A 471 -4.39 -5.57 -6.51
N ASN A 472 -5.24 -5.28 -7.48
CA ASN A 472 -5.48 -3.94 -8.01
C ASN A 472 -6.89 -3.88 -8.62
N GLU A 473 -7.42 -2.67 -8.81
CA GLU A 473 -8.72 -2.45 -9.44
C GLU A 473 -8.67 -2.36 -10.98
N TYR A 474 -9.84 -2.57 -11.58
CA TYR A 474 -10.13 -2.33 -12.98
C TYR A 474 -11.64 -2.00 -13.13
N GLN A 475 -12.03 -1.50 -14.31
CA GLN A 475 -13.44 -1.22 -14.62
C GLN A 475 -14.05 -2.33 -15.47
N THR A 476 -15.24 -2.80 -15.10
CA THR A 476 -16.00 -3.79 -15.90
C THR A 476 -16.91 -3.16 -16.95
N GLN A 477 -17.20 -1.87 -16.80
CA GLN A 477 -18.01 -1.06 -17.73
C GLN A 477 -17.65 0.41 -17.58
N ASN A 478 -18.17 1.26 -18.48
CA ASN A 478 -17.94 2.70 -18.40
C ASN A 478 -18.75 3.30 -17.23
N GLY A 479 -18.12 4.11 -16.39
CA GLY A 479 -18.84 4.87 -15.38
C GLY A 479 -18.07 5.15 -14.09
N ALA A 480 -18.82 5.64 -13.11
CA ALA A 480 -18.43 5.72 -11.71
C ALA A 480 -19.06 4.53 -10.96
N LEU A 481 -18.46 4.12 -9.84
CA LEU A 481 -18.95 3.02 -8.99
C LEU A 481 -19.10 1.68 -9.73
N THR A 482 -18.18 1.43 -10.68
CA THR A 482 -18.15 0.23 -11.53
C THR A 482 -16.86 -0.55 -11.41
N TRP A 483 -16.05 -0.25 -10.40
CA TRP A 483 -14.78 -0.92 -10.18
C TRP A 483 -14.99 -2.36 -9.71
N HIS A 484 -14.02 -3.18 -10.03
CA HIS A 484 -13.80 -4.50 -9.44
C HIS A 484 -12.32 -4.64 -9.16
N THR A 485 -11.97 -5.48 -8.21
CA THR A 485 -10.58 -5.84 -7.96
C THR A 485 -10.27 -7.20 -8.58
N ARG A 486 -9.00 -7.41 -8.92
CA ARG A 486 -8.49 -8.69 -9.38
C ARG A 486 -7.35 -9.12 -8.47
N ILE A 487 -7.41 -10.34 -7.97
CA ILE A 487 -6.33 -10.95 -7.20
C ILE A 487 -5.62 -11.98 -8.08
N ALA A 488 -4.29 -11.90 -8.16
CA ALA A 488 -3.48 -12.79 -8.98
C ALA A 488 -2.17 -13.20 -8.28
N SER A 489 -1.75 -14.44 -8.48
CA SER A 489 -0.45 -14.92 -8.01
C SER A 489 0.60 -14.89 -9.12
N ILE A 490 1.83 -14.54 -8.79
CA ILE A 490 3.00 -14.55 -9.68
C ILE A 490 4.11 -15.33 -8.94
N ARG A 491 4.84 -16.21 -9.62
CA ARG A 491 5.93 -16.98 -8.99
C ARG A 491 7.06 -17.27 -9.96
N PHE A 492 8.26 -16.77 -9.69
CA PHE A 492 9.41 -17.02 -10.55
C PHE A 492 9.80 -18.50 -10.55
N PRO A 493 10.05 -19.12 -11.72
CA PRO A 493 10.43 -20.53 -11.79
C PRO A 493 11.74 -20.84 -11.06
N SER A 494 12.63 -19.86 -10.93
CA SER A 494 13.87 -19.98 -10.17
C SER A 494 13.64 -20.12 -8.67
N CYS A 495 12.49 -19.71 -8.13
CA CYS A 495 12.24 -19.69 -6.69
C CYS A 495 11.85 -21.06 -6.11
N HIS A 496 12.81 -21.66 -5.41
CA HIS A 496 12.75 -23.00 -4.80
C HIS A 496 12.88 -22.92 -3.29
#